data_AF-G5GCD8-F1
#
_entry.id   AF-G5GCD8-F1
#
_cell.length_a   1.000
_cell.length_b   1.000
_cell.length_c   1.000
_cell.angle_alpha   90.00
_cell.angle_beta   90.00
_cell.angle_gamma   90.00
#
_symmetry.space_group_name_H-M   'P 1'
#
loop_
_entity.id
_entity.type
_entity.pdbx_description
1 polymer ?
#
loop_
_entity_poly.entity_id
_entity_poly.type
_entity_poly.pdbx_seq_one_letter_code
_entity_poly.pdbx_strand_id
1 'polypeptide(L)'
;MKKAFFILLAVIVAITSCTKTEDEAVPESVKASIQGNYYGNSGVFYVKKGIADTLSIYSTALVNSDKIQIEGIVVSSVVDSIFGRGTAAAQGISQKPVQLSYKLYNANAANNEYFPMTYSSSSISMNVEKDGQTHTIKIDFHPSSETTGFFWYFPKKNRLDMTLFSKQISMDGKEVTHFASKPDTTMKVEFRFPISLQKR
;
A
#
# COMPACT_ATOMS: atom_id res chain seq x y z
N MET A 1 -34.30 1.21 -48.84
CA MET A 1 -34.16 -0.09 -48.13
C MET A 1 -32.73 -0.13 -47.58
N LYS A 2 -32.34 0.45 -46.44
CA LYS A 2 -32.82 0.36 -45.05
C LYS A 2 -32.96 -1.09 -44.56
N LYS A 3 -32.07 -1.45 -43.63
CA LYS A 3 -32.14 -2.54 -42.64
C LYS A 3 -31.81 -3.96 -43.13
N ALA A 4 -30.54 -4.26 -43.39
CA ALA A 4 -30.07 -5.66 -43.42
C ALA A 4 -28.56 -5.84 -43.16
N PHE A 5 -27.86 -4.87 -42.54
CA PHE A 5 -26.41 -4.98 -42.31
C PHE A 5 -25.94 -4.64 -40.89
N PHE A 6 -26.87 -4.58 -39.94
CA PHE A 6 -26.57 -4.20 -38.54
C PHE A 6 -26.96 -5.27 -37.50
N ILE A 7 -27.16 -6.53 -37.91
CA ILE A 7 -27.53 -7.63 -37.00
C ILE A 7 -26.56 -8.81 -37.12
N LEU A 8 -25.26 -8.52 -37.20
CA LEU A 8 -24.22 -9.53 -36.95
C LEU A 8 -23.12 -9.05 -35.99
N LEU A 9 -23.21 -7.81 -35.51
CA LEU A 9 -22.30 -7.24 -34.51
C LEU A 9 -23.00 -6.90 -33.18
N ALA A 10 -24.23 -7.39 -32.99
CA ALA A 10 -25.00 -7.23 -31.76
C ALA A 10 -25.08 -8.53 -30.92
N VAL A 11 -24.45 -9.62 -31.39
CA VAL A 11 -24.43 -10.93 -30.67
C VAL A 11 -23.11 -11.16 -29.92
N ILE A 12 -22.11 -10.26 -30.05
CA ILE A 12 -20.83 -10.38 -29.33
C ILE A 12 -20.76 -9.45 -28.10
N VAL A 13 -21.75 -8.58 -27.88
CA VAL A 13 -21.71 -7.56 -26.79
C VAL A 13 -22.68 -7.85 -25.64
N ALA A 14 -23.38 -8.99 -25.64
CA ALA A 14 -24.40 -9.29 -24.63
C ALA A 14 -24.19 -10.61 -23.85
N ILE A 15 -22.95 -11.09 -23.71
CA ILE A 15 -22.58 -12.14 -22.73
C ILE A 15 -21.20 -11.85 -22.10
N THR A 16 -20.99 -10.63 -21.63
CA THR A 16 -20.15 -10.40 -20.44
C THR A 16 -20.98 -9.63 -19.42
N SER A 17 -22.25 -10.04 -19.28
CA SER A 17 -22.97 -9.83 -18.04
C SER A 17 -22.15 -10.47 -16.93
N CYS A 18 -21.38 -9.63 -16.23
CA CYS A 18 -21.25 -9.62 -14.79
C CYS A 18 -21.63 -10.94 -14.11
N THR A 19 -20.93 -12.02 -14.42
CA THR A 19 -20.72 -13.05 -13.44
C THR A 19 -19.69 -12.41 -12.54
N LYS A 20 -20.18 -11.81 -11.45
CA LYS A 20 -19.46 -11.91 -10.18
C LYS A 20 -19.14 -13.39 -10.09
N THR A 21 -17.95 -13.75 -10.56
CA THR A 21 -17.38 -15.05 -10.36
C THR A 21 -17.43 -15.16 -8.86
N GLU A 22 -18.28 -16.06 -8.36
CA GLU A 22 -18.23 -16.43 -6.95
C GLU A 22 -16.76 -16.57 -6.63
N ASP A 23 -16.26 -15.78 -5.65
CA ASP A 23 -14.88 -15.83 -5.19
C ASP A 23 -14.56 -17.32 -5.02
N GLU A 24 -13.87 -17.96 -5.98
CA GLU A 24 -13.48 -19.36 -5.80
C GLU A 24 -12.76 -19.40 -4.46
N ALA A 25 -13.21 -20.26 -3.56
CA ALA A 25 -12.70 -20.23 -2.20
C ALA A 25 -11.18 -20.44 -2.26
N VAL A 26 -10.43 -19.46 -1.74
CA VAL A 26 -8.98 -19.60 -1.63
C VAL A 26 -8.68 -20.91 -0.89
N PRO A 27 -7.85 -21.80 -1.44
CA PRO A 27 -7.58 -23.09 -0.80
C PRO A 27 -7.08 -22.92 0.64
N GLU A 28 -7.57 -23.74 1.57
CA GLU A 28 -7.16 -23.67 2.99
C GLU A 28 -5.64 -23.86 3.15
N SER A 29 -5.02 -24.68 2.30
CA SER A 29 -3.56 -24.84 2.26
C SER A 29 -2.83 -23.53 1.96
N VAL A 30 -3.41 -22.67 1.12
CA VAL A 30 -2.88 -21.34 0.81
C VAL A 30 -3.09 -20.38 1.98
N LYS A 31 -4.30 -20.36 2.57
CA LYS A 31 -4.62 -19.55 3.77
C LYS A 31 -3.76 -19.91 4.99
N ALA A 32 -3.37 -21.17 5.13
CA ALA A 32 -2.44 -21.61 6.16
C ALA A 32 -1.00 -21.20 5.81
N SER A 33 -0.59 -21.38 4.55
CA SER A 33 0.80 -21.13 4.12
C SER A 33 1.25 -19.68 4.28
N ILE A 34 0.34 -18.72 4.13
CA ILE A 34 0.64 -17.28 4.24
C ILE A 34 0.95 -16.84 5.68
N GLN A 35 0.58 -17.62 6.70
CA GLN A 35 0.75 -17.21 8.09
C GLN A 35 2.18 -17.45 8.57
N GLY A 36 2.77 -16.50 9.29
CA GLY A 36 4.09 -16.62 9.91
C GLY A 36 4.91 -15.35 9.81
N ASN A 37 6.22 -15.49 10.05
CA ASN A 37 7.16 -14.37 10.06
C ASN A 37 7.79 -14.17 8.69
N TYR A 38 7.78 -12.93 8.22
CA TYR A 38 8.33 -12.48 6.96
C TYR A 38 9.40 -11.42 7.20
N TYR A 39 10.41 -11.41 6.34
CA TYR A 39 11.56 -10.53 6.45
C TYR A 39 11.94 -9.97 5.09
N GLY A 40 12.31 -8.71 5.03
CA GLY A 40 12.72 -8.08 3.78
C GLY A 40 12.95 -6.60 3.95
N ASN A 41 12.67 -5.83 2.92
CA ASN A 41 12.90 -4.39 2.94
C ASN A 41 11.60 -3.63 2.70
N SER A 42 11.47 -2.49 3.37
CA SER A 42 10.53 -1.43 3.01
C SER A 42 11.27 -0.20 2.54
N GLY A 43 10.56 0.68 1.84
CA GLY A 43 11.05 2.01 1.49
C GLY A 43 9.92 3.01 1.39
N VAL A 44 10.21 4.19 0.87
CA VAL A 44 9.22 5.24 0.65
C VAL A 44 9.43 5.92 -0.70
N PHE A 45 8.41 5.93 -1.54
CA PHE A 45 8.40 6.65 -2.82
C PHE A 45 7.52 7.87 -2.71
N TYR A 46 7.96 8.97 -3.33
CA TYR A 46 7.20 10.20 -3.39
C TYR A 46 6.79 10.56 -4.83
N VAL A 47 5.48 10.66 -5.09
CA VAL A 47 4.93 11.01 -6.42
C VAL A 47 4.85 12.53 -6.58
N LYS A 48 5.98 13.24 -6.66
CA LYS A 48 6.07 14.50 -7.45
C LYS A 48 7.46 14.63 -8.04
N LYS A 49 7.49 14.91 -9.34
CA LYS A 49 8.68 14.91 -10.20
C LYS A 49 9.43 13.56 -10.28
N GLY A 50 8.79 12.44 -9.92
CA GLY A 50 9.37 11.09 -10.09
C GLY A 50 10.62 10.82 -9.25
N ILE A 51 10.89 11.62 -8.22
CA ILE A 51 12.05 11.42 -7.34
C ILE A 51 11.71 10.33 -6.33
N ALA A 52 12.29 9.15 -6.52
CA ALA A 52 12.26 8.06 -5.56
C ALA A 52 13.40 8.22 -4.56
N ASP A 53 13.11 8.46 -3.29
CA ASP A 53 14.10 8.23 -2.23
C ASP A 53 13.89 6.82 -1.67
N THR A 54 14.29 5.81 -2.44
CA THR A 54 14.12 4.41 -2.03
C THR A 54 15.20 4.05 -1.01
N LEU A 55 15.04 4.50 0.22
CA LEU A 55 15.75 3.95 1.36
C LEU A 55 15.22 2.53 1.60
N SER A 56 15.94 1.53 1.08
CA SER A 56 15.65 0.13 1.39
C SER A 56 16.13 -0.15 2.80
N ILE A 57 15.21 -0.21 3.75
CA ILE A 57 15.52 -0.54 5.14
C ILE A 57 14.82 -1.84 5.51
N TYR A 58 15.47 -2.63 6.34
CA TYR A 58 14.95 -3.88 6.85
C TYR A 58 13.58 -3.70 7.52
N SER A 59 12.66 -4.59 7.20
CA SER A 59 11.31 -4.65 7.75
C SER A 59 10.91 -6.10 8.00
N THR A 60 10.08 -6.30 9.00
CA THR A 60 9.56 -7.62 9.38
C THR A 60 8.06 -7.58 9.39
N ALA A 61 7.40 -8.67 9.01
CA ALA A 61 5.96 -8.79 9.18
C ALA A 61 5.57 -10.10 9.85
N LEU A 62 4.62 -10.02 10.78
CA LEU A 62 3.90 -11.16 11.30
C LEU A 62 2.53 -11.22 10.62
N VAL A 63 2.28 -12.31 9.92
CA VAL A 63 1.00 -12.57 9.24
C VAL A 63 0.26 -13.66 10.01
N ASN A 64 -0.99 -13.37 10.37
CA ASN A 64 -1.92 -14.34 10.94
C ASN A 64 -3.15 -14.46 10.03
N SER A 65 -4.24 -15.04 10.50
CA SER A 65 -5.43 -15.36 9.68
C SER A 65 -6.08 -14.16 8.99
N ASP A 66 -6.01 -12.98 9.61
CA ASP A 66 -6.79 -11.80 9.22
C ASP A 66 -5.97 -10.51 9.20
N LYS A 67 -4.76 -10.51 9.78
CA LYS A 67 -3.93 -9.33 9.95
C LYS A 67 -2.49 -9.56 9.50
N ILE A 68 -1.88 -8.44 9.11
CA ILE A 68 -0.45 -8.30 8.93
C ILE A 68 0.01 -7.18 9.85
N GLN A 69 0.88 -7.50 10.79
CA GLN A 69 1.62 -6.51 11.57
C GLN A 69 2.99 -6.35 10.93
N ILE A 70 3.32 -5.13 10.49
CA ILE A 70 4.57 -4.80 9.83
C ILE A 70 5.35 -3.84 10.72
N GLU A 71 6.57 -4.22 11.04
CA GLU A 71 7.53 -3.40 11.73
C GLU A 71 8.51 -2.79 10.72
N GLY A 72 8.95 -1.57 10.98
CA GLY A 72 10.00 -0.93 10.20
C GLY A 72 9.53 -0.14 8.98
N ILE A 73 8.28 0.32 8.93
CA ILE A 73 7.81 1.22 7.85
C ILE A 73 8.57 2.55 7.93
N VAL A 74 9.31 2.90 6.88
CA VAL A 74 10.18 4.08 6.81
C VAL A 74 9.37 5.37 6.69
N VAL A 75 9.20 6.11 7.79
CA VAL A 75 8.43 7.37 7.83
C VAL A 75 9.30 8.63 7.85
N SER A 76 10.62 8.49 7.92
CA SER A 76 11.56 9.61 8.00
C SER A 76 11.36 10.63 6.88
N SER A 77 11.16 10.18 5.64
CA SER A 77 11.00 11.07 4.49
C SER A 77 9.69 11.86 4.53
N VAL A 78 8.67 11.39 5.26
CA VAL A 78 7.45 12.16 5.52
C VAL A 78 7.74 13.28 6.51
N VAL A 79 8.32 12.94 7.67
CA VAL A 79 8.68 13.91 8.71
C VAL A 79 9.62 14.99 8.16
N ASP A 80 10.68 14.59 7.46
CA ASP A 80 11.66 15.49 6.86
C ASP A 80 11.06 16.36 5.74
N SER A 81 10.07 15.85 5.01
CA SER A 81 9.36 16.66 4.02
C SER A 81 8.52 17.75 4.66
N ILE A 82 8.00 17.54 5.87
CA ILE A 82 7.12 18.50 6.56
C ILE A 82 7.93 19.52 7.35
N PHE A 83 8.91 19.06 8.12
CA PHE A 83 9.63 19.89 9.09
C PHE A 83 11.06 20.27 8.68
N GLY A 84 11.52 19.74 7.54
CA GLY A 84 12.88 19.95 7.02
C GLY A 84 13.79 18.74 7.23
N ARG A 85 14.76 18.59 6.32
CA ARG A 85 15.69 17.46 6.29
C ARG A 85 16.44 17.29 7.61
N GLY A 86 16.53 16.05 8.10
CA GLY A 86 17.25 15.70 9.34
C GLY A 86 16.39 15.79 10.61
N THR A 87 15.15 16.27 10.51
CA THR A 87 14.22 16.35 11.66
C THR A 87 13.88 14.96 12.18
N ALA A 88 13.58 14.01 11.28
CA ALA A 88 13.29 12.63 11.63
C ALA A 88 14.43 11.98 12.42
N ALA A 89 15.67 12.19 11.97
CA ALA A 89 16.86 11.64 12.60
C ALA A 89 17.10 12.26 13.98
N ALA A 90 16.98 13.59 14.10
CA ALA A 90 17.14 14.31 15.36
C ALA A 90 16.14 13.86 16.44
N GLN A 91 14.98 13.35 16.04
CA GLN A 91 13.92 12.91 16.95
C GLN A 91 13.81 11.40 17.09
N GLY A 92 14.66 10.63 16.41
CA GLY A 92 14.57 9.16 16.42
C GLY A 92 13.29 8.61 15.76
N ILE A 93 12.68 9.34 14.84
CA ILE A 93 11.42 8.97 14.15
C ILE A 93 11.75 8.49 12.73
N SER A 94 12.55 7.42 12.64
CA SER A 94 12.91 6.84 11.34
C SER A 94 11.84 5.90 10.81
N GLN A 95 11.21 5.13 11.70
CA GLN A 95 10.30 4.05 11.36
C GLN A 95 9.12 3.96 12.33
N LYS A 96 8.01 3.38 11.85
CA LYS A 96 6.84 3.06 12.68
C LYS A 96 6.24 1.70 12.31
N PRO A 97 5.57 1.02 13.25
CA PRO A 97 4.76 -0.14 12.94
C PRO A 97 3.48 0.25 12.20
N VAL A 98 2.93 -0.68 11.42
CA VAL A 98 1.56 -0.59 10.90
C VAL A 98 0.88 -1.95 10.99
N GLN A 99 -0.40 -1.96 11.32
CA GLN A 99 -1.23 -3.16 11.32
C GLN A 99 -2.33 -3.03 10.29
N LEU A 100 -2.55 -4.07 9.50
CA LEU A 100 -3.49 -4.07 8.38
C LEU A 100 -4.35 -5.33 8.48
N SER A 101 -5.67 -5.20 8.42
CA SER A 101 -6.52 -6.35 8.11
C SER A 101 -6.45 -6.64 6.62
N TYR A 102 -6.44 -7.91 6.21
CA TYR A 102 -6.34 -8.28 4.79
C TYR A 102 -7.40 -9.28 4.35
N LYS A 103 -7.71 -9.28 3.05
CA LYS A 103 -8.47 -10.34 2.38
C LYS A 103 -7.63 -10.90 1.23
N LEU A 104 -7.55 -12.22 1.16
CA LEU A 104 -6.91 -12.98 0.09
C LEU A 104 -7.97 -13.40 -0.92
N TYR A 105 -7.66 -13.32 -2.21
CA TYR A 105 -8.57 -13.67 -3.30
C TYR A 105 -7.96 -14.76 -4.16
N ASN A 106 -8.81 -15.65 -4.67
CA ASN A 106 -8.40 -16.60 -5.69
C ASN A 106 -8.46 -15.88 -7.04
N ALA A 107 -7.30 -15.71 -7.69
CA ALA A 107 -7.29 -15.27 -9.07
C ALA A 107 -7.48 -16.51 -9.95
N ASN A 108 -8.35 -16.42 -10.97
CA ASN A 108 -8.46 -17.44 -12.03
C ASN A 108 -7.19 -17.48 -12.93
N ALA A 109 -6.00 -17.38 -12.34
CA ALA A 109 -4.74 -17.59 -13.00
C ALA A 109 -4.54 -19.11 -13.14
N ALA A 110 -4.21 -19.56 -14.35
CA ALA A 110 -4.17 -20.97 -14.75
C ALA A 110 -3.32 -21.93 -13.89
N ASN A 111 -2.64 -21.45 -12.83
CA ASN A 111 -1.81 -22.24 -11.92
C ASN A 111 -1.73 -21.69 -10.48
N ASN A 112 -2.56 -20.72 -10.08
CA ASN A 112 -2.51 -20.12 -8.74
C ASN A 112 -1.09 -19.68 -8.31
N GLU A 113 -0.31 -19.13 -9.24
CA GLU A 113 1.08 -18.74 -8.99
C GLU A 113 1.18 -17.61 -7.95
N TYR A 114 0.18 -16.74 -7.93
CA TYR A 114 0.03 -15.64 -6.99
C TYR A 114 -1.44 -15.48 -6.61
N PHE A 115 -1.65 -14.98 -5.41
CA PHE A 115 -2.97 -14.68 -4.85
C PHE A 115 -3.04 -13.17 -4.57
N PRO A 116 -3.89 -12.42 -5.28
CA PRO A 116 -4.09 -11.02 -4.99
C PRO A 116 -4.71 -10.82 -3.62
N MET A 117 -4.41 -9.66 -3.02
CA MET A 117 -4.82 -9.29 -1.69
C MET A 117 -5.35 -7.86 -1.67
N THR A 118 -6.26 -7.59 -0.75
CA THR A 118 -6.63 -6.22 -0.37
C THR A 118 -6.42 -6.05 1.12
N TYR A 119 -6.30 -4.80 1.56
CA TYR A 119 -6.24 -4.46 2.98
C TYR A 119 -7.30 -3.42 3.33
N SER A 120 -7.79 -3.47 4.57
CA SER A 120 -8.64 -2.42 5.12
C SER A 120 -7.81 -1.18 5.46
N SER A 121 -8.42 0.01 5.46
CA SER A 121 -7.71 1.24 5.81
C SER A 121 -6.94 1.11 7.13
N SER A 122 -5.74 1.68 7.18
CA SER A 122 -4.89 1.70 8.36
C SER A 122 -4.19 3.04 8.48
N SER A 123 -3.55 3.31 9.61
CA SER A 123 -2.85 4.57 9.82
C SER A 123 -1.61 4.42 10.69
N ILE A 124 -0.66 5.31 10.48
CA ILE A 124 0.44 5.57 11.41
C ILE A 124 0.20 6.94 12.04
N SER A 125 0.41 7.05 13.35
CA SER A 125 0.46 8.32 14.07
C SER A 125 1.80 8.49 14.77
N MET A 126 2.35 9.69 14.74
CA MET A 126 3.62 10.02 15.38
C MET A 126 3.66 11.47 15.83
N ASN A 127 4.29 11.71 16.97
CA ASN A 127 4.52 13.05 17.50
C ASN A 127 5.89 13.55 17.06
N VAL A 128 5.97 14.80 16.65
CA VAL A 128 7.19 15.49 16.22
C VAL A 128 7.32 16.79 17.00
N GLU A 129 8.43 16.96 17.71
CA GLU A 129 8.76 18.19 18.44
C GLU A 129 9.53 19.16 17.55
N LYS A 130 8.96 20.33 17.26
CA LYS A 130 9.59 21.34 16.41
C LYS A 130 9.30 22.72 16.96
N ASP A 131 10.34 23.54 17.06
CA ASP A 131 10.25 24.95 17.47
C ASP A 131 9.48 25.16 18.80
N GLY A 132 9.68 24.23 19.74
CA GLY A 132 9.06 24.24 21.08
C GLY A 132 7.61 23.75 21.13
N GLN A 133 7.07 23.20 20.04
CA GLN A 133 5.72 22.65 19.95
C GLN A 133 5.75 21.16 19.57
N THR A 134 4.79 20.40 20.07
CA THR A 134 4.56 19.01 19.65
C THR A 134 3.46 18.97 18.59
N HIS A 135 3.80 18.46 17.41
CA HIS A 135 2.87 18.24 16.31
C HIS A 135 2.55 16.76 16.17
N THR A 136 1.29 16.41 15.95
CA THR A 136 0.88 15.03 15.66
C THR A 136 0.74 14.86 14.15
N ILE A 137 1.62 14.06 13.53
CA ILE A 137 1.45 13.63 12.14
C ILE A 137 0.65 12.33 12.11
N LYS A 138 -0.36 12.27 11.24
CA LYS A 138 -1.06 11.04 10.89
C LYS A 138 -0.95 10.75 9.40
N ILE A 139 -0.53 9.53 9.05
CA ILE A 139 -0.46 9.01 7.69
C ILE A 139 -1.58 7.98 7.56
N ASP A 140 -2.58 8.28 6.72
CA ASP A 140 -3.69 7.36 6.45
C ASP A 140 -3.41 6.55 5.18
N PHE A 141 -3.48 5.22 5.31
CA PHE A 141 -3.36 4.26 4.23
C PHE A 141 -4.74 3.78 3.80
N HIS A 142 -5.04 3.93 2.53
CA HIS A 142 -6.28 3.44 1.95
C HIS A 142 -6.00 2.45 0.84
N PRO A 143 -6.78 1.36 0.75
CA PRO A 143 -6.71 0.48 -0.42
C PRO A 143 -6.92 1.33 -1.68
N SER A 144 -5.95 1.27 -2.58
CA SER A 144 -6.07 1.93 -3.86
C SER A 144 -7.11 1.20 -4.71
N SER A 145 -8.17 1.89 -5.13
CA SER A 145 -9.06 1.40 -6.19
C SER A 145 -8.38 1.42 -7.57
N GLU A 146 -7.25 2.11 -7.67
CA GLU A 146 -6.43 2.19 -8.87
C GLU A 146 -5.41 1.04 -8.87
N THR A 147 -5.17 0.44 -10.03
CA THR A 147 -4.32 -0.74 -10.32
C THR A 147 -2.84 -0.62 -9.91
N THR A 148 -2.45 0.48 -9.27
CA THR A 148 -1.09 0.76 -8.77
C THR A 148 -0.87 0.27 -7.33
N GLY A 149 -1.93 -0.14 -6.63
CA GLY A 149 -1.85 -0.81 -5.33
C GLY A 149 -1.58 -2.30 -5.50
N PHE A 150 -0.32 -2.66 -5.63
CA PHE A 150 0.13 -4.03 -5.77
C PHE A 150 0.16 -4.73 -4.41
N PHE A 151 -0.72 -5.70 -4.19
CA PHE A 151 -0.65 -6.55 -3.01
C PHE A 151 -0.90 -8.02 -3.39
N TRP A 152 0.15 -8.84 -3.28
CA TRP A 152 0.12 -10.24 -3.69
C TRP A 152 0.89 -11.13 -2.72
N TYR A 153 0.39 -12.36 -2.59
CA TYR A 153 1.10 -13.47 -2.00
C TYR A 153 1.52 -14.48 -3.07
N PHE A 154 2.78 -14.90 -3.05
CA PHE A 154 3.33 -15.93 -3.94
C PHE A 154 3.67 -17.19 -3.12
N PRO A 155 2.76 -18.18 -3.03
CA PRO A 155 2.93 -19.32 -2.13
C PRO A 155 4.20 -20.12 -2.41
N LYS A 156 4.49 -20.39 -3.69
CA LYS A 156 5.69 -21.15 -4.09
C LYS A 156 7.01 -20.44 -3.76
N LYS A 157 6.98 -19.12 -3.56
CA LYS A 157 8.14 -18.29 -3.24
C LYS A 157 8.15 -17.85 -1.78
N ASN A 158 7.12 -18.20 -1.00
CA ASN A 158 6.93 -17.73 0.37
C ASN A 158 7.09 -16.20 0.47
N ARG A 159 6.58 -15.46 -0.51
CA ARG A 159 6.85 -14.02 -0.68
C ARG A 159 5.57 -13.20 -0.64
N LEU A 160 5.62 -12.09 0.07
CA LEU A 160 4.61 -11.04 0.09
C LEU A 160 5.18 -9.79 -0.57
N ASP A 161 4.46 -9.28 -1.54
CA ASP A 161 4.74 -7.99 -2.15
C ASP A 161 3.54 -7.09 -1.90
N MET A 162 3.77 -5.93 -1.27
CA MET A 162 2.71 -4.96 -1.01
C MET A 162 3.21 -3.54 -1.22
N THR A 163 2.29 -2.63 -1.56
CA THR A 163 2.54 -1.19 -1.53
C THR A 163 1.45 -0.52 -0.70
N LEU A 164 1.82 0.01 0.47
CA LEU A 164 0.92 0.86 1.25
C LEU A 164 0.90 2.24 0.65
N PHE A 165 -0.28 2.82 0.56
CA PHE A 165 -0.50 4.01 -0.25
C PHE A 165 -1.22 5.08 0.55
N SER A 166 -0.60 6.26 0.64
CA SER A 166 -1.16 7.41 1.33
C SER A 166 -1.20 8.63 0.41
N LYS A 167 -2.41 9.10 0.10
CA LYS A 167 -2.71 10.37 -0.59
C LYS A 167 -2.96 11.52 0.39
N GLN A 168 -3.16 11.22 1.68
CA GLN A 168 -3.61 12.17 2.69
C GLN A 168 -2.76 12.00 3.96
N ILE A 169 -1.99 13.04 4.27
CA ILE A 169 -1.23 13.15 5.51
C ILE A 169 -1.77 14.36 6.24
N SER A 170 -2.02 14.22 7.54
CA SER A 170 -2.47 15.32 8.38
C SER A 170 -1.45 15.64 9.48
N MET A 171 -1.42 16.90 9.87
CA MET A 171 -0.67 17.43 11.00
C MET A 171 -1.67 18.18 11.89
N ASP A 172 -1.74 17.82 13.16
CA ASP A 172 -2.65 18.42 14.14
C ASP A 172 -4.12 18.43 13.67
N GLY A 173 -4.52 17.33 13.01
CA GLY A 173 -5.87 17.15 12.47
C GLY A 173 -6.18 17.92 11.18
N LYS A 174 -5.21 18.65 10.61
CA LYS A 174 -5.35 19.37 9.34
C LYS A 174 -4.53 18.72 8.25
N GLU A 175 -5.07 18.63 7.04
CA GLU A 175 -4.34 18.10 5.89
C GLU A 175 -3.08 18.94 5.62
N VAL A 176 -1.95 18.25 5.44
CA VAL A 176 -0.68 18.87 5.09
C VAL A 176 -0.68 19.15 3.60
N THR A 177 -0.84 20.43 3.25
CA THR A 177 -0.81 20.92 1.87
C THR A 177 0.54 21.55 1.50
N HIS A 178 1.39 21.84 2.48
CA HIS A 178 2.67 22.51 2.33
C HIS A 178 3.79 21.65 2.94
N PHE A 179 4.88 21.44 2.20
CA PHE A 179 6.02 20.65 2.62
C PHE A 179 7.27 21.55 2.62
N ALA A 180 8.08 21.52 3.68
CA ALA A 180 9.27 22.35 3.88
C ALA A 180 10.26 22.33 2.69
N SER A 181 10.32 21.25 1.92
CA SER A 181 11.20 21.12 0.75
C SER A 181 10.57 21.51 -0.60
N LYS A 182 9.32 22.00 -0.63
CA LYS A 182 8.54 22.16 -1.87
C LYS A 182 7.88 23.55 -1.98
N PRO A 183 8.32 24.39 -2.94
CA PRO A 183 7.79 25.75 -3.12
C PRO A 183 6.42 25.82 -3.82
N ASP A 184 5.91 24.70 -4.35
CA ASP A 184 4.61 24.65 -5.02
C ASP A 184 3.65 23.72 -4.27
N THR A 185 2.58 24.32 -3.75
CA THR A 185 1.61 23.75 -2.81
C THR A 185 0.32 23.33 -3.51
N THR A 186 0.25 23.52 -4.83
CA THR A 186 -0.85 23.07 -5.69
C THR A 186 -0.73 21.61 -6.12
N MET A 187 0.44 20.99 -5.91
CA MET A 187 0.70 19.61 -6.35
C MET A 187 0.35 18.58 -5.28
N LYS A 188 -0.52 17.64 -5.65
CA LYS A 188 -0.84 16.44 -4.85
C LYS A 188 0.43 15.64 -4.57
N VAL A 189 0.60 15.28 -3.30
CA VAL A 189 1.76 14.58 -2.75
C VAL A 189 1.30 13.19 -2.36
N GLU A 190 1.88 12.15 -2.97
CA GLU A 190 1.57 10.77 -2.61
C GLU A 190 2.81 10.08 -2.04
N PHE A 191 2.64 9.34 -0.95
CA PHE A 191 3.66 8.49 -0.37
C PHE A 191 3.27 7.02 -0.58
N ARG A 192 4.22 6.25 -1.14
CA ARG A 192 4.06 4.82 -1.35
C ARG A 192 5.12 4.08 -0.55
N PHE A 193 4.73 3.05 0.17
CA PHE A 193 5.63 2.26 1.00
C PHE A 193 5.69 0.86 0.39
N PRO A 194 6.56 0.64 -0.62
CA PRO A 194 6.76 -0.68 -1.19
C PRO A 194 7.46 -1.57 -0.19
N ILE A 195 6.98 -2.80 -0.10
CA ILE A 195 7.43 -3.79 0.86
C ILE A 195 7.51 -5.12 0.11
N SER A 196 8.67 -5.75 0.15
CA SER A 196 8.88 -7.08 -0.40
C SER A 196 9.51 -7.95 0.68
N LEU A 197 8.76 -8.96 1.13
CA LEU A 197 9.14 -9.78 2.27
C LEU A 197 9.08 -11.26 1.93
N GLN A 198 10.00 -12.02 2.48
CA GLN A 198 10.08 -13.46 2.32
C GLN A 198 9.98 -14.15 3.68
N LYS A 199 9.15 -15.18 3.76
CA LYS A 199 9.05 -16.09 4.90
C LYS A 199 10.30 -16.95 4.93
N ARG A 200 10.97 -16.99 6.08
CA ARG A 200 12.16 -17.82 6.33
C ARG A 200 11.82 -18.89 7.35
#